data_AF-A0A6P2W9N3-F1
#
_entry.id   AF-A0A6P2W9N3-F1
#
_cell.length_a   1.000
_cell.length_b   1.000
_cell.length_c   1.000
_cell.angle_alpha   90.00
_cell.angle_beta   90.00
_cell.angle_gamma   90.00
#
_symmetry.space_group_name_H-M   'P 1'
#
loop_
_entity.id
_entity.type
_entity.pdbx_description
1 polymer ?
#
loop_
_entity_poly.entity_id
_entity_poly.type
_entity_poly.pdbx_seq_one_letter_code
_entity_poly.pdbx_strand_id
1 'polypeptide(L)'
;MPPIQYVNASDGTPTHVIIPVDEFERDYVRIDTTHAAPESEPARESLLSADKLFIKLPHGGPDAKIDVHAFAHAFCRRGTTDTVLPVVPIAKKTQKLADFEAKRDGNNNMVGPINGLDAMLRRCCLPEGSPYRDTMQATTAVVDALVETGLFKRTTQSMPGFYRAVQCLSVVEEKIVAFVDDHGEPDNPIDPNLLIIP
;
A
#
# COMPACT_ATOMS: atom_id res chain seq x y z
N MET A 1 -32.59 -36.03 -24.00
CA MET A 1 -31.57 -35.00 -23.81
C MET A 1 -31.25 -34.40 -25.17
N PRO A 2 -31.36 -33.07 -25.33
CA PRO A 2 -30.84 -32.43 -26.54
C PRO A 2 -29.32 -32.67 -26.66
N PRO A 3 -28.76 -32.72 -27.88
CA PRO A 3 -27.33 -32.92 -28.07
C PRO A 3 -26.55 -31.71 -27.57
N ILE A 4 -25.66 -31.93 -26.59
CA ILE A 4 -24.74 -30.91 -26.09
C ILE A 4 -23.70 -30.63 -27.18
N GLN A 5 -23.59 -29.37 -27.61
CA GLN A 5 -22.63 -28.96 -28.63
C GLN A 5 -21.38 -28.38 -27.98
N TYR A 6 -20.22 -28.77 -28.49
CA TYR A 6 -18.92 -28.29 -28.01
C TYR A 6 -18.23 -27.44 -29.07
N VAL A 7 -17.54 -26.40 -28.62
CA VAL A 7 -16.55 -25.69 -29.44
C VAL A 7 -15.18 -26.24 -29.07
N ASN A 8 -14.50 -26.84 -30.04
CA ASN A 8 -13.20 -27.47 -29.83
C ASN A 8 -12.06 -26.53 -30.26
N ALA A 9 -10.92 -26.61 -29.58
CA ALA A 9 -9.67 -26.03 -30.02
C ALA A 9 -9.14 -26.75 -31.27
N SER A 10 -8.11 -26.19 -31.90
CA SER A 10 -7.48 -26.72 -33.11
C SER A 10 -6.89 -28.14 -32.95
N ASP A 11 -6.65 -28.57 -31.71
CA ASP A 11 -6.20 -29.93 -31.35
C ASP A 11 -7.35 -30.91 -31.07
N GLY A 12 -8.60 -30.47 -31.20
CA GLY A 12 -9.81 -31.26 -30.94
C GLY A 12 -10.29 -31.23 -29.49
N THR A 13 -9.60 -30.53 -28.59
CA THR A 13 -10.00 -30.44 -27.18
C THR A 13 -11.23 -29.54 -27.01
N PRO A 14 -12.31 -29.99 -26.34
CA PRO A 14 -13.46 -29.12 -26.05
C PRO A 14 -13.06 -27.96 -25.15
N THR A 15 -13.31 -26.74 -25.60
CA THR A 15 -13.01 -25.51 -24.84
C THR A 15 -14.25 -24.86 -24.27
N HIS A 16 -15.38 -24.94 -24.99
CA HIS A 16 -16.64 -24.33 -24.57
C HIS A 16 -17.80 -25.27 -24.88
N VAL A 17 -18.89 -25.12 -24.13
CA VAL A 17 -20.14 -25.85 -24.32
C VAL A 17 -21.25 -24.87 -24.69
N ILE A 18 -22.02 -25.19 -25.72
CA ILE A 18 -23.18 -24.42 -26.15
C ILE A 18 -24.42 -25.16 -25.64
N ILE A 19 -25.18 -24.48 -24.78
CA ILE A 19 -26.42 -24.99 -24.18
C ILE A 19 -27.53 -23.98 -24.46
N PRO A 20 -28.76 -24.42 -24.79
CA PRO A 20 -29.93 -23.55 -24.86
C PRO A 20 -30.14 -22.77 -23.55
N VAL A 21 -30.58 -21.52 -23.67
CA VAL A 21 -30.66 -20.59 -22.53
C VAL A 21 -31.63 -21.08 -21.45
N ASP A 22 -32.74 -21.70 -21.84
CA ASP A 22 -33.73 -22.28 -20.94
C ASP A 22 -33.18 -23.45 -20.12
N GLU A 23 -32.31 -24.27 -20.71
CA GLU A 23 -31.62 -25.36 -20.02
C GLU A 23 -30.50 -24.82 -19.11
N PHE A 24 -29.77 -23.80 -19.55
CA PHE A 24 -28.79 -23.10 -18.73
C PHE A 24 -29.43 -22.48 -17.48
N GLU A 25 -30.54 -21.75 -17.62
CA GLU A 25 -31.20 -21.08 -16.50
C GLU A 25 -31.93 -22.04 -15.56
N ARG A 26 -32.32 -23.24 -16.03
CA ARG A 26 -32.96 -24.27 -15.19
C ARG A 26 -31.95 -24.97 -14.30
N ASP A 27 -30.80 -25.37 -14.86
CA ASP A 27 -29.86 -26.27 -14.19
C ASP A 27 -28.62 -25.54 -13.65
N TYR A 28 -28.42 -24.26 -13.99
CA TYR A 28 -27.29 -23.44 -13.56
C TYR A 28 -27.74 -22.09 -13.00
N VAL A 29 -27.19 -21.71 -11.84
CA VAL A 29 -27.45 -20.42 -11.21
C VAL A 29 -26.46 -19.39 -11.76
N ARG A 30 -26.96 -18.25 -12.26
CA ARG A 30 -26.11 -17.10 -12.57
C ARG A 30 -25.42 -16.64 -11.28
N ILE A 31 -24.09 -16.77 -11.22
CA ILE A 31 -23.30 -16.09 -10.20
C ILE A 31 -23.29 -14.61 -10.61
N ASP A 32 -24.30 -13.86 -10.17
CA ASP A 32 -24.12 -12.42 -10.02
C ASP A 32 -22.93 -12.23 -9.07
N THR A 33 -22.06 -11.27 -9.37
CA THR A 33 -20.80 -10.94 -8.65
C THR A 33 -20.97 -10.52 -7.17
N THR A 34 -22.02 -10.99 -6.52
CA THR A 34 -22.36 -10.75 -5.13
C THR A 34 -22.96 -12.03 -4.55
N HIS A 35 -22.23 -12.64 -3.61
CA HIS A 35 -22.59 -13.83 -2.82
C HIS A 35 -22.10 -15.17 -3.37
N ALA A 36 -20.78 -15.29 -3.55
CA ALA A 36 -20.11 -16.53 -3.15
C ALA A 36 -20.02 -16.53 -1.61
N ALA A 37 -20.42 -17.64 -0.97
CA ALA A 37 -20.04 -17.94 0.41
C ALA A 37 -18.53 -17.75 0.56
N PRO A 38 -18.02 -17.30 1.72
CA PRO A 38 -16.60 -17.04 1.88
C PRO A 38 -15.88 -18.38 1.80
N GLU A 39 -15.43 -18.76 0.61
CA GLU A 39 -14.14 -19.42 0.48
C GLU A 39 -13.20 -18.54 1.29
N SER A 40 -12.68 -19.07 2.39
CA SER A 40 -11.64 -18.42 3.15
C SER A 40 -10.57 -18.02 2.13
N GLU A 41 -10.46 -16.72 1.84
CA GLU A 41 -9.33 -16.20 1.07
C GLU A 41 -8.09 -16.89 1.66
N PRO A 42 -7.22 -17.51 0.84
CA PRO A 42 -5.98 -18.05 1.37
C PRO A 42 -5.36 -16.92 2.17
N ALA A 43 -5.16 -17.15 3.47
CA ALA A 43 -4.75 -16.11 4.40
C ALA A 43 -3.58 -15.37 3.76
N ARG A 44 -3.79 -14.12 3.36
CA ARG A 44 -2.71 -13.32 2.79
C ARG A 44 -1.66 -13.26 3.87
N GLU A 45 -0.55 -13.97 3.67
CA GLU A 45 0.56 -13.94 4.63
C GLU A 45 0.92 -12.47 4.81
N SER A 46 0.74 -11.98 6.04
CA SER A 46 0.99 -10.58 6.34
C SER A 46 2.46 -10.26 6.02
N LEU A 47 2.69 -9.10 5.42
CA LEU A 47 4.05 -8.58 5.24
C LEU A 47 4.65 -8.08 6.56
N LEU A 48 3.82 -7.89 7.59
CA LEU A 48 4.22 -7.51 8.93
C LEU A 48 4.82 -8.72 9.66
N SER A 49 5.97 -8.54 10.28
CA SER A 49 6.60 -9.54 11.13
C SER A 49 5.77 -9.81 12.39
N ALA A 50 5.97 -10.98 13.01
CA ALA A 50 5.21 -11.39 14.19
C ALA A 50 5.39 -10.44 15.39
N ASP A 51 6.57 -9.81 15.51
CA ASP A 51 6.88 -8.78 16.52
C ASP A 51 6.34 -7.39 16.15
N LYS A 52 5.77 -7.22 14.95
CA LYS A 52 5.25 -5.97 14.39
C LYS A 52 6.30 -4.87 14.18
N LEU A 53 7.59 -5.21 14.23
CA LEU A 53 8.68 -4.23 14.07
C LEU A 53 9.15 -4.08 12.63
N PHE A 54 8.81 -5.01 11.74
CA PHE A 54 9.27 -4.99 10.36
C PHE A 54 8.16 -5.29 9.35
N ILE A 55 8.14 -4.54 8.25
CA ILE A 55 7.26 -4.82 7.10
C ILE A 55 8.12 -5.13 5.88
N LYS A 56 7.97 -6.31 5.30
CA LYS A 56 8.70 -6.69 4.07
C LYS A 56 8.28 -5.81 2.89
N LEU A 57 9.25 -5.34 2.10
CA LEU A 57 9.01 -4.62 0.86
C LEU A 57 9.14 -5.58 -0.34
N PRO A 58 8.03 -6.06 -0.92
CA PRO A 58 8.05 -7.13 -1.92
C PRO A 58 8.80 -6.75 -3.21
N HIS A 59 8.93 -5.45 -3.48
CA HIS A 59 9.61 -4.93 -4.66
C HIS A 59 10.90 -4.18 -4.33
N GLY A 60 11.38 -4.24 -3.08
CA GLY A 60 12.55 -3.50 -2.62
C GLY A 60 13.88 -4.24 -2.81
N GLY A 61 13.82 -5.51 -3.21
CA GLY A 61 14.96 -6.41 -3.27
C GLY A 61 15.08 -7.32 -2.04
N PRO A 62 16.11 -8.19 -2.00
CA PRO A 62 16.44 -8.98 -0.82
C PRO A 62 16.67 -8.06 0.39
N ASP A 63 16.15 -8.45 1.55
CA ASP A 63 16.29 -7.75 2.83
C ASP A 63 15.64 -6.36 2.95
N ALA A 64 15.01 -5.85 1.89
CA ALA A 64 14.31 -4.58 1.93
C ALA A 64 13.06 -4.67 2.82
N LYS A 65 13.02 -3.83 3.84
CA LYS A 65 11.96 -3.77 4.84
C LYS A 65 11.78 -2.36 5.36
N ILE A 66 10.57 -2.06 5.81
CA ILE A 66 10.30 -0.91 6.67
C ILE A 66 10.63 -1.34 8.09
N ASP A 67 11.54 -0.63 8.74
CA ASP A 67 11.65 -0.63 10.19
C ASP A 67 10.51 0.22 10.74
N VAL A 68 9.54 -0.42 11.38
CA VAL A 68 8.32 0.24 11.87
C VAL A 68 8.64 1.22 12.99
N HIS A 69 9.64 0.93 13.82
CA HIS A 69 10.09 1.82 14.90
C HIS A 69 10.72 3.08 14.33
N ALA A 70 11.70 2.94 13.44
CA ALA A 70 12.34 4.09 12.80
C ALA A 70 11.34 4.92 11.97
N PHE A 71 10.41 4.26 11.28
CA PHE A 71 9.38 4.92 10.50
C PHE A 71 8.38 5.67 11.39
N ALA A 72 7.89 5.05 12.47
CA ALA A 72 6.98 5.70 13.42
C ALA A 72 7.64 6.90 14.10
N HIS A 73 8.88 6.74 14.56
CA HIS A 73 9.67 7.81 15.16
C HIS A 73 9.84 9.00 14.21
N ALA A 74 10.02 8.77 12.91
CA ALA A 74 10.16 9.86 11.94
C ALA A 74 8.84 10.59 11.62
N PHE A 75 7.68 9.95 11.81
CA PHE A 75 6.37 10.61 11.74
C PHE A 75 6.10 11.51 12.95
N CYS A 76 6.75 11.26 14.09
CA CYS A 76 6.91 12.23 15.16
C CYS A 76 7.92 13.30 14.70
N ARG A 77 7.42 14.51 14.44
CA ARG A 77 8.17 15.63 13.87
C ARG A 77 9.36 15.99 14.75
N ARG A 78 10.54 16.18 14.13
CA ARG A 78 11.78 16.74 14.73
C ARG A 78 12.08 16.27 16.18
N GLY A 79 11.88 14.98 16.47
CA GLY A 79 12.21 14.40 17.78
C GLY A 79 11.31 14.89 18.93
N THR A 80 10.20 15.56 18.63
CA THR A 80 9.14 15.81 19.60
C THR A 80 8.06 14.76 19.39
N THR A 81 7.87 13.90 20.39
CA THR A 81 6.78 12.91 20.44
C THR A 81 5.39 13.57 20.37
N ASP A 82 5.30 14.87 20.67
CA ASP A 82 4.04 15.64 20.71
C ASP A 82 3.54 16.19 19.37
N THR A 83 4.29 16.08 18.28
CA THR A 83 3.86 16.63 16.98
C THR A 83 3.93 15.57 15.90
N VAL A 84 2.77 15.09 15.45
CA VAL A 84 2.69 13.98 14.49
C VAL A 84 2.26 14.48 13.11
N LEU A 85 2.89 13.97 12.04
CA LEU A 85 2.39 14.19 10.68
C LEU A 85 1.03 13.51 10.53
N PRO A 86 -0.08 14.26 10.37
CA PRO A 86 -1.40 13.67 10.62
C PRO A 86 -1.85 12.75 9.48
N VAL A 87 -1.49 13.06 8.23
CA VAL A 87 -1.96 12.33 7.04
C VAL A 87 -0.96 12.39 5.89
N VAL A 88 -0.75 11.26 5.22
CA VAL A 88 0.13 11.11 4.05
C VAL A 88 -0.62 10.48 2.87
N PRO A 89 -0.53 11.05 1.65
CA PRO A 89 -1.15 10.44 0.48
C PRO A 89 -0.37 9.19 0.05
N ILE A 90 -1.06 8.10 -0.28
CA ILE A 90 -0.41 6.84 -0.68
C ILE A 90 0.29 6.98 -2.05
N ALA A 91 -0.26 7.84 -2.93
CA ALA A 91 0.33 8.30 -4.19
C ALA A 91 1.11 7.23 -4.99
N LYS A 92 0.44 6.10 -5.29
CA LYS A 92 1.02 5.01 -6.11
C LYS A 92 1.32 5.51 -7.52
N LYS A 93 2.61 5.59 -7.88
CA LYS A 93 3.05 6.07 -9.21
C LYS A 93 4.11 5.14 -9.79
N THR A 94 3.84 4.57 -10.94
CA THR A 94 4.82 3.81 -11.74
C THR A 94 5.67 4.77 -12.57
N GLN A 95 6.50 5.57 -11.90
CA GLN A 95 7.47 6.47 -12.51
C GLN A 95 8.75 6.50 -11.66
N LYS A 96 9.83 7.06 -12.22
CA LYS A 96 11.09 7.21 -11.47
C LYS A 96 10.88 8.18 -10.33
N LEU A 97 11.62 8.01 -9.24
CA LEU A 97 11.50 8.87 -8.06
C LEU A 97 11.76 10.36 -8.41
N ALA A 98 12.69 10.61 -9.33
CA ALA A 98 13.02 11.96 -9.81
C ALA A 98 11.87 12.64 -10.59
N ASP A 99 10.94 11.86 -11.14
CA ASP A 99 9.81 12.36 -11.94
C ASP A 99 8.56 12.60 -11.08
N PHE A 100 8.64 12.43 -9.76
CA PHE A 100 7.52 12.71 -8.88
C PHE A 100 7.20 14.21 -8.90
N GLU A 101 5.96 14.52 -9.28
CA GLU A 101 5.46 15.90 -9.31
C GLU A 101 5.68 16.58 -7.96
N ALA A 102 6.29 17.75 -8.03
CA ALA A 102 6.61 18.59 -6.90
C ALA A 102 6.00 19.97 -7.17
N LYS A 103 5.12 20.44 -6.27
CA LYS A 103 4.52 21.78 -6.33
C LYS A 103 4.81 22.51 -5.03
N ARG A 104 4.86 23.84 -5.06
CA ARG A 104 4.96 24.66 -3.85
C ARG A 104 3.55 25.06 -3.40
N ASP A 105 3.25 24.97 -2.10
CA ASP A 105 2.03 25.53 -1.52
C ASP A 105 2.18 27.03 -1.17
N GLY A 106 1.13 27.63 -0.58
CA GLY A 106 1.15 29.04 -0.17
C GLY A 106 2.16 29.39 0.93
N ASN A 107 2.74 28.39 1.58
CA ASN A 107 3.80 28.52 2.59
C ASN A 107 5.17 28.12 2.02
N ASN A 108 5.29 27.97 0.71
CA ASN A 108 6.49 27.54 0.00
C ASN A 108 6.96 26.12 0.38
N ASN A 109 6.09 25.28 0.95
CA ASN A 109 6.41 23.88 1.21
C ASN A 109 6.26 23.05 -0.06
N MET A 110 7.11 22.03 -0.24
CA MET A 110 6.90 21.05 -1.29
C MET A 110 5.68 20.17 -0.99
N VAL A 111 4.77 20.05 -1.96
CA VAL A 111 3.53 19.27 -1.86
C VAL A 111 3.31 18.42 -3.10
N GLY A 112 2.37 17.48 -2.98
CA GLY A 112 2.04 16.52 -4.04
C GLY A 112 2.70 15.15 -3.83
N PRO A 113 2.77 14.32 -4.89
CA PRO A 113 3.27 12.95 -4.82
C PRO A 113 4.67 12.81 -4.24
N ILE A 114 5.54 13.82 -4.41
CA ILE A 114 6.91 13.80 -3.87
C ILE A 114 6.95 13.63 -2.33
N ASN A 115 5.91 14.08 -1.62
CA ASN A 115 5.73 13.88 -0.17
C ASN A 115 4.63 12.84 0.14
N GLY A 116 4.35 11.95 -0.80
CA GLY A 116 3.50 10.77 -0.58
C GLY A 116 4.28 9.55 -0.11
N LEU A 117 3.53 8.55 0.40
CA LEU A 117 4.07 7.33 1.00
C LEU A 117 5.04 6.60 0.07
N ASP A 118 4.68 6.42 -1.21
CA ASP A 118 5.54 5.70 -2.14
C ASP A 118 6.91 6.37 -2.32
N ALA A 119 6.92 7.70 -2.40
CA ALA A 119 8.15 8.47 -2.51
C ALA A 119 8.98 8.41 -1.21
N MET A 120 8.31 8.46 -0.04
CA MET A 120 8.94 8.30 1.27
C MET A 120 9.64 6.94 1.39
N LEU A 121 8.93 5.85 1.08
CA LEU A 121 9.46 4.48 1.17
C LEU A 121 10.68 4.29 0.25
N ARG A 122 10.62 4.82 -0.97
CA ARG A 122 11.75 4.76 -1.92
C ARG A 122 12.97 5.57 -1.48
N ARG A 123 12.78 6.64 -0.70
CA ARG A 123 13.87 7.46 -0.16
C ARG A 123 14.48 6.88 1.10
N CYS A 124 13.66 6.34 1.99
CA CYS A 124 14.04 6.10 3.38
C CYS A 124 14.13 4.61 3.75
N CYS A 125 13.44 3.73 3.03
CA CYS A 125 13.30 2.32 3.41
C CYS A 125 14.00 1.35 2.45
N LEU A 126 14.77 1.90 1.51
CA LEU A 126 15.62 1.12 0.60
C LEU A 126 17.09 1.45 0.89
N PRO A 127 18.01 0.47 0.76
CA PRO A 127 19.44 0.73 0.89
C PRO A 127 19.93 1.83 -0.05
N GLU A 128 20.96 2.56 0.37
CA GLU A 128 21.62 3.54 -0.49
C GLU A 128 22.11 2.88 -1.79
N GLY A 129 21.85 3.52 -2.93
CA GLY A 129 22.20 2.96 -4.24
C GLY A 129 21.34 1.77 -4.69
N SER A 130 20.26 1.42 -3.97
CA SER A 130 19.38 0.30 -4.36
C SER A 130 18.88 0.43 -5.81
N PRO A 131 19.03 -0.61 -6.65
CA PRO A 131 18.52 -0.59 -8.02
C PRO A 131 16.98 -0.57 -8.06
N TYR A 132 16.31 -0.82 -6.93
CA TYR A 132 14.85 -0.86 -6.81
C TYR A 132 14.24 0.51 -6.46
N ARG A 133 15.05 1.58 -6.39
CA ARG A 133 14.61 2.93 -6.01
C ARG A 133 13.50 3.50 -6.90
N ASP A 134 13.48 3.12 -8.17
CA ASP A 134 12.44 3.53 -9.13
C ASP A 134 11.25 2.56 -9.20
N THR A 135 11.23 1.52 -8.36
CA THR A 135 10.13 0.57 -8.27
C THR A 135 9.12 0.98 -7.20
N MET A 136 7.83 0.80 -7.50
CA MET A 136 6.74 1.12 -6.56
C MET A 136 6.79 0.23 -5.32
N GLN A 137 6.90 0.86 -4.15
CA GLN A 137 7.00 0.20 -2.85
C GLN A 137 5.68 0.24 -2.06
N ALA A 138 4.87 1.29 -2.23
CA ALA A 138 3.57 1.43 -1.57
C ALA A 138 2.48 0.55 -2.21
N THR A 139 2.73 -0.76 -2.29
CA THR A 139 1.74 -1.75 -2.77
C THR A 139 0.55 -1.83 -1.81
N THR A 140 -0.56 -2.42 -2.26
CA THR A 140 -1.73 -2.63 -1.37
C THR A 140 -1.36 -3.43 -0.13
N ALA A 141 -0.57 -4.50 -0.28
CA ALA A 141 -0.12 -5.34 0.83
C ALA A 141 0.79 -4.60 1.83
N VAL A 142 1.65 -3.69 1.36
CA VAL A 142 2.48 -2.85 2.26
C VAL A 142 1.60 -1.87 3.03
N VAL A 143 0.60 -1.28 2.38
CA VAL A 143 -0.38 -0.40 3.05
C VAL A 143 -1.23 -1.20 4.05
N ASP A 144 -1.63 -2.44 3.72
CA ASP A 144 -2.34 -3.34 4.64
C ASP A 144 -1.50 -3.61 5.89
N ALA A 145 -0.23 -3.98 5.71
CA ALA A 145 0.70 -4.24 6.82
C ALA A 145 0.92 -3.00 7.69
N LEU A 146 1.03 -1.80 7.09
CA LEU A 146 1.10 -0.54 7.86
C LEU A 146 -0.16 -0.31 8.70
N VAL A 147 -1.35 -0.63 8.17
CA VAL A 147 -2.61 -0.53 8.94
C VAL A 147 -2.68 -1.60 10.03
N GLU A 148 -2.17 -2.80 9.77
CA GLU A 148 -2.15 -3.93 10.71
C GLU A 148 -1.30 -3.64 11.97
N THR A 149 -0.30 -2.76 11.87
CA THR A 149 0.43 -2.25 13.06
C THR A 149 -0.50 -1.57 14.07
N GLY A 150 -1.64 -1.03 13.61
CA GLY A 150 -2.55 -0.21 14.39
C GLY A 150 -2.10 1.25 14.54
N LEU A 151 -0.92 1.61 14.05
CA LEU A 151 -0.37 2.98 14.11
C LEU A 151 -0.95 3.88 13.02
N PHE A 152 -1.50 3.29 11.96
CA PHE A 152 -2.06 3.99 10.81
C PHE A 152 -3.48 3.50 10.49
N LYS A 153 -4.26 4.36 9.85
CA LYS A 153 -5.58 4.05 9.30
C LYS A 153 -5.73 4.59 7.89
N ARG A 154 -6.54 3.92 7.06
CA ARG A 154 -6.87 4.41 5.72
C ARG A 154 -7.89 5.54 5.81
N THR A 155 -7.67 6.58 5.02
CA THR A 155 -8.65 7.67 4.83
C THR A 155 -8.67 8.08 3.36
N THR A 156 -9.68 8.86 2.98
CA THR A 156 -9.76 9.53 1.68
C THR A 156 -10.03 11.00 1.94
N GLN A 157 -9.15 11.88 1.46
CA GLN A 157 -9.30 13.32 1.68
C GLN A 157 -8.65 14.14 0.57
N SER A 158 -9.03 15.41 0.48
CA SER A 158 -8.36 16.39 -0.39
C SER A 158 -6.98 16.73 0.19
N MET A 159 -5.95 16.75 -0.64
CA MET A 159 -4.57 17.02 -0.24
C MET A 159 -3.92 18.07 -1.14
N PRO A 160 -3.10 18.99 -0.61
CA PRO A 160 -2.32 19.92 -1.40
C PRO A 160 -1.48 19.21 -2.47
N GLY A 161 -1.47 19.75 -3.68
CA GLY A 161 -0.77 19.16 -4.82
C GLY A 161 -1.58 18.13 -5.62
N PHE A 162 -2.75 17.70 -5.14
CA PHE A 162 -3.65 16.78 -5.82
C PHE A 162 -4.93 17.48 -6.29
N TYR A 163 -5.38 17.17 -7.50
CA TYR A 163 -6.57 17.80 -8.10
C TYR A 163 -7.90 17.23 -7.57
N ARG A 164 -7.87 16.06 -6.93
CA ARG A 164 -9.03 15.37 -6.35
C ARG A 164 -8.66 14.76 -5.01
N ALA A 165 -9.68 14.33 -4.25
CA ALA A 165 -9.46 13.52 -3.07
C ALA A 165 -8.70 12.22 -3.42
N VAL A 166 -7.75 11.85 -2.57
CA VAL A 166 -6.88 10.69 -2.76
C VAL A 166 -6.89 9.79 -1.53
N GLN A 167 -6.49 8.53 -1.73
CA GLN A 167 -6.28 7.60 -0.61
C GLN A 167 -5.05 8.02 0.18
N CYS A 168 -5.19 8.03 1.50
CA CYS A 168 -4.17 8.43 2.44
C CYS A 168 -4.02 7.39 3.56
N LEU A 169 -2.85 7.42 4.20
CA LEU A 169 -2.65 6.90 5.54
C LEU A 169 -2.72 8.05 6.52
N SER A 170 -3.68 8.01 7.42
CA SER A 170 -3.75 8.89 8.58
C SER A 170 -3.07 8.20 9.76
N VAL A 171 -2.30 8.96 10.52
CA VAL A 171 -1.67 8.46 11.74
C VAL A 171 -2.68 8.39 12.87
N VAL A 172 -2.63 7.33 13.66
CA VAL A 172 -3.33 7.21 14.93
C VAL A 172 -2.40 7.75 16.01
N GLU A 173 -2.46 9.07 16.21
CA GLU A 173 -1.53 9.84 17.05
C GLU A 173 -1.28 9.22 18.42
N GLU A 174 -2.33 8.94 19.19
CA GLU A 174 -2.20 8.32 20.52
C GLU A 174 -1.39 7.00 20.50
N LYS A 175 -1.57 6.20 19.44
CA LYS A 175 -0.89 4.90 19.32
C LYS A 175 0.54 5.04 18.83
N ILE A 176 0.81 5.96 17.91
CA ILE A 176 2.17 6.17 17.41
C ILE A 176 3.06 6.75 18.49
N VAL A 177 2.55 7.69 19.28
CA VAL A 177 3.28 8.31 20.40
C VAL A 177 3.57 7.27 21.47
N ALA A 178 2.56 6.52 21.92
CA ALA A 178 2.76 5.47 22.91
C ALA A 178 3.74 4.38 22.42
N PHE A 179 3.70 4.03 21.14
CA PHE A 179 4.62 3.06 20.55
C PHE A 179 6.07 3.58 20.53
N VAL A 180 6.28 4.84 20.15
CA VAL A 180 7.61 5.47 20.15
C VAL A 180 8.13 5.62 21.58
N ASP A 181 7.30 6.03 22.53
CA ASP A 181 7.68 6.18 23.94
C ASP A 181 8.13 4.84 24.56
N ASP A 182 7.45 3.74 24.22
CA ASP A 182 7.76 2.38 24.71
C ASP A 182 9.08 1.85 24.14
N HIS A 183 9.42 2.20 22.89
CA HIS A 183 10.60 1.69 22.19
C HIS A 183 11.82 2.64 22.24
N GLY A 184 11.62 3.91 22.62
CA GLY A 184 12.69 4.91 22.69
C GLY A 184 13.21 5.36 21.31
N GLU A 185 14.50 5.69 21.24
CA GLU A 185 15.16 6.10 19.99
C GLU A 185 15.55 4.86 19.16
N PRO A 186 15.24 4.82 17.85
CA PRO A 186 15.61 3.70 16.99
C PRO A 186 17.11 3.67 16.70
N ASP A 187 17.67 2.48 16.50
CA ASP A 187 19.10 2.29 16.18
C ASP A 187 19.52 3.00 14.88
N ASN A 188 18.62 3.08 13.90
CA ASN A 188 18.84 3.69 12.60
C ASN A 188 17.70 4.69 12.30
N PRO A 189 17.71 5.89 12.88
CA PRO A 189 16.63 6.86 12.71
C PRO A 189 16.56 7.35 11.26
N ILE A 190 15.33 7.47 10.73
CA ILE A 190 15.10 8.09 9.43
C ILE A 190 15.19 9.62 9.60
N ASP A 191 16.02 10.28 8.78
CA ASP A 191 16.10 11.75 8.75
C ASP A 191 14.73 12.34 8.36
N PRO A 192 14.09 13.15 9.22
CA PRO A 192 12.80 13.76 8.93
C PRO A 192 12.79 14.62 7.66
N ASN A 193 13.94 15.18 7.26
CA ASN A 193 14.06 15.98 6.03
C ASN A 193 14.11 15.11 4.77
N LEU A 194 14.47 13.83 4.89
CA LEU A 194 14.35 12.84 3.82
C LEU A 194 12.94 12.25 3.76
N LEU A 195 12.27 12.16 4.91
CA LEU A 195 10.87 11.74 4.97
C LEU A 195 9.97 12.76 4.27
N ILE A 196 10.00 14.02 4.72
CA ILE A 196 9.23 15.12 4.13
C ILE A 196 10.18 16.15 3.54
N ILE A 197 10.11 16.33 2.23
CA ILE A 197 10.90 17.35 1.54
C ILE A 197 10.27 18.74 1.82
N PRO A 198 11.04 19.70 2.36
CA PRO A 198 10.55 21.06 2.63
C PRO A 198 10.30 21.87 1.37
#